data_AF-A0AB73MF96-F1
#
_entry.id   AF-A0AB73MF96-F1
#
_cell.length_a   1.000
_cell.length_b   1.000
_cell.length_c   1.000
_cell.angle_alpha   90.00
_cell.angle_beta   90.00
_cell.angle_gamma   90.00
#
_symmetry.space_group_name_H-M   'P 1'
#
loop_
_entity.id
_entity.type
_entity.pdbx_description
1 polymer ?
#
loop_
_entity_poly.entity_id
_entity_poly.type
_entity_poly.pdbx_seq_one_letter_code
_entity_poly.pdbx_strand_id
1 'polypeptide(L)'
;MSSTRPHFKRVTTVGAVLGVFALGSLGLYAVEGSSTPNASAATAHALNPESPVVASTDPVASPTESPSAEPTPETVAQQMDRVAQEAFGAEGAHPVGEAQKPFTTSQDAADVTVQQYQGGVVMHTAAHGAVAMHSGIYAHWWKQREYSDFASLEGLPTGWRSENGIIYTTFEKAELYWDTAMNVPRSTTTLGAQDALVIGDSQVLPTSWVGLGLSEAGFTSHMFRCGGVGFVASRPGACPSYYQGVMESVWALPGGAPGVIYLDASGNDMYVDEDEAKATEQTQDRQTRVIQQLQRMYPSSKIVLGGVVSMSESAAPDPQKAHKRHTANEAAKVVAQQTGVLFMDTSDWLTLYLAEGDMADGLHLKDETQYKMAAPFAARIRELLAS
;
A
#
# COMPACT_ATOMS: atom_id res chain seq x y z
N MET A 1 29.61 -58.29 32.99
CA MET A 1 30.23 -56.97 32.79
C MET A 1 30.42 -56.73 31.30
N SER A 2 29.56 -55.93 30.68
CA SER A 2 29.89 -54.94 29.65
C SER A 2 28.56 -54.40 29.12
N SER A 3 28.40 -53.09 29.19
CA SER A 3 27.20 -52.34 28.85
C SER A 3 27.46 -51.63 27.52
N THR A 4 26.55 -51.79 26.56
CA THR A 4 26.49 -50.96 25.36
C THR A 4 25.03 -50.57 25.11
N ARG A 5 24.72 -49.30 25.35
CA ARG A 5 23.48 -48.66 24.89
C ARG A 5 23.56 -48.38 23.39
N PRO A 6 22.43 -48.43 22.68
CA PRO A 6 22.21 -47.58 21.53
C PRO A 6 21.15 -46.50 21.83
N HIS A 7 21.42 -45.30 21.34
CA HIS A 7 20.50 -44.17 21.29
C HIS A 7 19.42 -44.38 20.22
N PHE A 8 18.15 -44.33 20.61
CA PHE A 8 17.04 -44.17 19.67
C PHE A 8 16.71 -42.67 19.53
N LYS A 9 16.93 -42.12 18.33
CA LYS A 9 16.35 -40.85 17.90
C LYS A 9 14.87 -41.07 17.61
N ARG A 10 13.99 -40.35 18.31
CA ARG A 10 12.58 -40.22 17.90
C ARG A 10 12.52 -39.33 16.66
N VAL A 11 12.02 -39.88 15.56
CA VAL A 11 11.58 -39.12 14.39
C VAL A 11 10.12 -38.78 14.64
N THR A 12 9.80 -37.50 14.80
CA THR A 12 8.42 -37.02 14.84
C THR A 12 8.03 -36.66 13.42
N THR A 13 7.18 -37.49 12.80
CA THR A 13 6.58 -37.21 11.50
C THR A 13 5.52 -36.13 11.68
N VAL A 14 5.81 -34.89 11.27
CA VAL A 14 4.78 -33.85 11.10
C VAL A 14 4.08 -34.14 9.78
N GLY A 15 2.86 -34.67 9.85
CA GLY A 15 1.99 -34.82 8.69
C GLY A 15 1.48 -33.45 8.26
N ALA A 16 1.98 -32.95 7.14
CA ALA A 16 1.40 -31.78 6.47
C ALA A 16 0.06 -32.20 5.85
N VAL A 17 -1.05 -31.70 6.39
CA VAL A 17 -2.34 -31.72 5.71
C VAL A 17 -2.33 -30.61 4.67
N LEU A 18 -2.04 -30.98 3.43
CA LEU A 18 -2.19 -30.14 2.24
C LEU A 18 -3.68 -29.89 1.99
N GLY A 19 -4.20 -28.79 2.55
CA GLY A 19 -5.43 -28.17 2.08
C GLY A 19 -5.18 -27.48 0.75
N VAL A 20 -5.77 -28.00 -0.32
CA VAL A 20 -5.72 -27.39 -1.67
C VAL A 20 -6.57 -26.12 -1.64
N PHE A 21 -5.92 -24.96 -1.48
CA PHE A 21 -6.54 -23.67 -1.77
C PHE A 21 -6.37 -23.37 -3.26
N ALA A 22 -7.47 -23.39 -4.01
CA ALA A 22 -7.51 -22.84 -5.35
C ALA A 22 -7.43 -21.30 -5.23
N LEU A 23 -6.22 -20.76 -5.30
CA LEU A 23 -5.97 -19.32 -5.39
C LEU A 23 -6.25 -18.85 -6.81
N GLY A 24 -7.43 -18.27 -7.01
CA GLY A 24 -7.68 -17.38 -8.14
C GLY A 24 -7.08 -16.00 -7.82
N SER A 25 -5.86 -15.77 -8.26
CA SER A 25 -5.22 -14.44 -8.22
C SER A 25 -5.82 -13.57 -9.33
N LEU A 26 -6.78 -12.72 -8.98
CA LEU A 26 -7.19 -11.57 -9.78
C LEU A 26 -6.81 -10.30 -9.02
N GLY A 27 -5.60 -9.81 -9.30
CA GLY A 27 -5.21 -8.44 -8.96
C GLY A 27 -5.87 -7.49 -9.95
N LEU A 28 -6.95 -6.84 -9.52
CA LEU A 28 -7.50 -5.66 -10.18
C LEU A 28 -7.53 -4.54 -9.14
N TYR A 29 -6.46 -3.75 -9.10
CA TYR A 29 -6.49 -2.43 -8.47
C TYR A 29 -6.66 -1.42 -9.60
N ALA A 30 -7.85 -0.82 -9.68
CA ALA A 30 -8.11 0.35 -10.50
C ALA A 30 -8.04 1.58 -9.61
N VAL A 31 -7.02 2.42 -9.81
CA VAL A 31 -7.11 3.84 -9.48
C VAL A 31 -7.56 4.53 -10.76
N GLU A 32 -8.87 4.63 -10.97
CA GLU A 32 -9.42 5.44 -12.06
C GLU A 32 -10.00 6.75 -11.50
N GLY A 33 -9.22 7.82 -11.61
CA GLY A 33 -9.70 9.20 -11.54
C GLY A 33 -9.44 9.86 -12.90
N SER A 34 -10.43 9.84 -13.79
CA SER A 34 -10.32 10.45 -15.12
C SER A 34 -10.74 11.92 -15.10
N SER A 35 -9.85 12.81 -15.53
CA SER A 35 -10.24 14.08 -16.13
C SER A 35 -9.21 14.48 -17.19
N THR A 36 -9.62 14.46 -18.44
CA THR A 36 -8.83 14.90 -19.60
C THR A 36 -8.98 16.41 -19.80
N PRO A 37 -7.90 17.12 -20.16
CA PRO A 37 -8.04 18.38 -20.89
C PRO A 37 -7.79 18.15 -22.38
N ASN A 38 -8.72 18.66 -23.17
CA ASN A 38 -8.74 18.69 -24.63
C ASN A 38 -7.53 19.43 -25.22
N ALA A 39 -7.11 18.96 -26.39
CA ALA A 39 -6.08 19.53 -27.24
C ALA A 39 -6.44 20.92 -27.80
N SER A 40 -5.42 21.72 -28.09
CA SER A 40 -5.37 22.51 -29.35
C SER A 40 -3.94 22.86 -29.70
N ALA A 41 -3.47 22.26 -30.79
CA ALA A 41 -2.35 22.73 -31.58
C ALA A 41 -2.81 23.88 -32.50
N ALA A 42 -1.98 24.90 -32.65
CA ALA A 42 -2.08 25.83 -33.77
C ALA A 42 -0.67 26.22 -34.22
N THR A 43 -0.31 25.77 -35.42
CA THR A 43 0.87 26.16 -36.20
C THR A 43 0.53 27.28 -37.18
N ALA A 44 1.60 28.00 -37.57
CA ALA A 44 1.77 28.89 -38.72
C ALA A 44 1.26 30.35 -38.58
N HIS A 45 2.17 31.31 -38.69
CA HIS A 45 2.58 31.85 -39.99
C HIS A 45 3.75 32.84 -39.90
N ALA A 46 4.65 32.72 -40.86
CA ALA A 46 5.76 33.62 -41.14
C ALA A 46 5.29 34.92 -41.79
N LEU A 47 5.93 36.04 -41.45
CA LEU A 47 6.04 37.22 -42.31
C LEU A 47 7.40 37.91 -42.07
N ASN A 48 8.24 37.87 -43.09
CA ASN A 48 9.37 38.78 -43.31
C ASN A 48 8.89 39.87 -44.28
N PRO A 49 9.47 41.08 -44.22
CA PRO A 49 10.02 41.64 -45.46
C PRO A 49 11.42 42.26 -45.30
N GLU A 50 12.27 41.95 -46.29
CA GLU A 50 13.31 42.73 -47.01
C GLU A 50 13.42 44.23 -46.63
N SER A 51 14.56 44.95 -46.62
CA SER A 51 15.90 44.95 -47.25
C SER A 51 16.59 46.29 -46.79
N PRO A 52 17.81 46.75 -47.22
CA PRO A 52 18.75 46.22 -48.19
C PRO A 52 20.23 46.15 -47.72
N VAL A 53 21.01 45.55 -48.62
CA VAL A 53 22.45 45.33 -48.66
C VAL A 53 23.26 46.65 -48.74
N VAL A 54 24.33 46.75 -47.96
CA VAL A 54 25.49 47.60 -48.27
C VAL A 54 26.75 46.73 -48.18
N ALA A 55 27.40 46.56 -49.32
CA ALA A 55 28.68 45.88 -49.44
C ALA A 55 29.82 46.80 -49.01
N SER A 56 30.75 46.30 -48.19
CA SER A 56 32.08 46.88 -48.04
C SER A 56 33.08 45.77 -47.71
N THR A 57 34.15 45.78 -48.48
CA THR A 57 35.26 44.84 -48.61
C THR A 57 36.25 44.96 -47.46
N ASP A 58 36.64 43.82 -46.87
CA ASP A 58 38.05 43.42 -46.62
C ASP A 58 38.10 42.07 -45.86
N PRO A 59 39.08 41.18 -46.13
CA PRO A 59 39.12 39.85 -45.54
C PRO A 59 39.78 39.91 -44.17
N VAL A 60 39.00 39.90 -43.09
CA VAL A 60 39.50 39.56 -41.76
C VAL A 60 39.42 38.05 -41.62
N ALA A 61 40.58 37.41 -41.44
CA ALA A 61 40.68 35.98 -41.21
C ALA A 61 39.84 35.58 -39.98
N SER A 62 38.77 34.81 -40.23
CA SER A 62 38.00 34.16 -39.16
C SER A 62 38.90 33.18 -38.41
N PRO A 63 38.95 33.21 -37.07
CA PRO A 63 39.55 32.11 -36.33
C PRO A 63 38.73 30.86 -36.65
N THR A 64 39.43 29.81 -37.04
CA THR A 64 38.86 28.49 -37.26
C THR A 64 38.07 28.09 -36.01
N GLU A 65 36.74 28.06 -36.10
CA GLU A 65 35.89 27.43 -35.09
C GLU A 65 36.35 25.97 -35.00
N SER A 66 37.08 25.67 -33.91
CA SER A 66 37.29 24.30 -33.50
C SER A 66 35.92 23.64 -33.37
N PRO A 67 35.73 22.40 -33.86
CA PRO A 67 34.47 21.71 -33.66
C PRO A 67 34.23 21.64 -32.15
N SER A 68 33.16 22.30 -31.70
CA SER A 68 32.68 22.20 -30.33
C SER A 68 32.52 20.72 -30.04
N ALA A 69 33.39 20.16 -29.20
CA ALA A 69 33.33 18.75 -28.85
C ALA A 69 31.90 18.45 -28.37
N GLU A 70 31.26 17.44 -28.95
CA GLU A 70 30.00 16.94 -28.42
C GLU A 70 30.20 16.67 -26.92
N PRO A 71 29.30 17.17 -26.04
CA PRO A 71 29.44 16.95 -24.63
C PRO A 71 29.51 15.44 -24.37
N THR A 72 30.57 15.01 -23.70
CA THR A 72 30.72 13.59 -23.31
C THR A 72 29.51 13.20 -22.45
N PRO A 73 28.84 12.08 -22.74
CA PRO A 73 27.68 11.65 -21.96
C PRO A 73 28.03 11.55 -20.47
N GLU A 74 27.18 12.12 -19.62
CA GLU A 74 27.34 12.10 -18.17
C GLU A 74 27.28 10.64 -17.67
N THR A 75 28.28 10.22 -16.88
CA THR A 75 28.27 8.89 -16.24
C THR A 75 27.14 8.77 -15.23
N VAL A 76 26.69 7.55 -14.92
CA VAL A 76 25.66 7.30 -13.91
C VAL A 76 26.01 7.95 -12.56
N ALA A 77 27.26 7.83 -12.11
CA ALA A 77 27.71 8.43 -10.86
C ALA A 77 27.58 9.96 -10.89
N GLN A 78 28.03 10.61 -11.97
CA GLN A 78 27.90 12.06 -12.13
C GLN A 78 26.43 12.52 -12.14
N GLN A 79 25.55 11.78 -12.83
CA GLN A 79 24.10 12.09 -12.82
C GLN A 79 23.52 12.01 -11.40
N MET A 80 23.91 11.00 -10.63
CA MET A 80 23.45 10.81 -9.25
C MET A 80 23.98 11.90 -8.34
N ASP A 81 25.27 12.27 -8.45
CA ASP A 81 25.89 13.34 -7.65
C ASP A 81 25.24 14.69 -7.95
N ARG A 82 24.98 14.99 -9.23
CA ARG A 82 24.28 16.21 -9.65
C ARG A 82 22.87 16.29 -9.07
N VAL A 83 22.10 15.21 -9.18
CA VAL A 83 20.74 15.14 -8.61
C VAL A 83 20.78 15.24 -7.08
N ALA A 84 21.76 14.64 -6.42
CA ALA A 84 21.94 14.79 -4.98
C ALA A 84 22.22 16.25 -4.58
N GLN A 85 23.08 16.95 -5.34
CA GLN A 85 23.38 18.36 -5.13
C GLN A 85 22.15 19.25 -5.31
N GLU A 86 21.31 18.96 -6.31
CA GLU A 86 20.05 19.66 -6.56
C GLU A 86 19.00 19.39 -5.47
N ALA A 87 18.87 18.14 -5.02
CA ALA A 87 17.82 17.72 -4.09
C ALA A 87 18.15 18.02 -2.62
N PHE A 88 19.41 17.83 -2.22
CA PHE A 88 19.82 17.82 -0.82
C PHE A 88 20.77 18.99 -0.46
N GLY A 89 21.21 19.76 -1.45
CA GLY A 89 22.20 20.83 -1.26
C GLY A 89 23.60 20.29 -0.95
N ALA A 90 24.56 21.20 -0.76
CA ALA A 90 25.98 20.83 -0.63
C ALA A 90 26.27 19.91 0.57
N GLU A 91 25.68 20.21 1.73
CA GLU A 91 25.84 19.40 2.94
C GLU A 91 25.15 18.04 2.80
N GLY A 92 23.99 17.99 2.15
CA GLY A 92 23.21 16.77 2.00
C GLY A 92 23.72 15.83 0.90
N ALA A 93 24.45 16.35 -0.09
CA ALA A 93 24.94 15.63 -1.27
C ALA A 93 26.26 14.87 -1.04
N HIS A 94 26.64 14.63 0.21
CA HIS A 94 27.79 13.79 0.54
C HIS A 94 27.41 12.30 0.54
N PRO A 95 28.04 11.46 -0.31
CA PRO A 95 27.75 10.03 -0.37
C PRO A 95 28.03 9.32 0.96
N VAL A 96 27.15 8.39 1.33
CA VAL A 96 27.31 7.49 2.47
C VAL A 96 27.59 6.09 1.93
N GLY A 97 28.88 5.78 1.75
CA GLY A 97 29.34 4.51 1.18
C GLY A 97 29.30 4.48 -0.36
N GLU A 98 29.49 3.29 -0.92
CA GLU A 98 29.52 3.05 -2.37
C GLU A 98 28.14 2.79 -2.95
N ALA A 99 27.96 3.12 -4.23
CA ALA A 99 26.74 2.83 -4.97
C ALA A 99 26.54 1.31 -5.13
N GLN A 100 25.28 0.87 -5.05
CA GLN A 100 24.91 -0.54 -5.04
C GLN A 100 23.87 -0.85 -6.12
N LYS A 101 23.82 -2.12 -6.55
CA LYS A 101 22.74 -2.67 -7.38
C LYS A 101 22.00 -3.74 -6.60
N PRO A 102 21.00 -3.38 -5.80
CA PRO A 102 20.60 -4.26 -4.72
C PRO A 102 19.39 -5.16 -5.08
N PHE A 103 18.79 -4.94 -6.25
CA PHE A 103 17.62 -5.70 -6.74
C PHE A 103 17.96 -6.63 -7.92
N THR A 104 19.14 -7.24 -7.93
CA THR A 104 19.64 -8.05 -9.07
C THR A 104 18.74 -9.21 -9.48
N THR A 105 17.83 -9.65 -8.60
CA THR A 105 16.85 -10.72 -8.85
C THR A 105 15.46 -10.22 -9.27
N SER A 106 15.21 -8.91 -9.21
CA SER A 106 13.96 -8.30 -9.65
C SER A 106 13.94 -8.17 -11.16
N GLN A 107 12.85 -8.60 -11.79
CA GLN A 107 12.71 -8.57 -13.25
C GLN A 107 12.74 -7.15 -13.82
N ASP A 108 12.18 -6.18 -13.09
CA ASP A 108 12.04 -4.78 -13.49
C ASP A 108 13.11 -3.86 -12.87
N ALA A 109 13.67 -4.21 -11.70
CA ALA A 109 14.61 -3.35 -10.98
C ALA A 109 16.08 -3.84 -11.00
N ALA A 110 16.42 -4.89 -11.75
CA ALA A 110 17.79 -5.45 -11.79
C ALA A 110 18.90 -4.43 -12.12
N ASP A 111 18.59 -3.43 -12.95
CA ASP A 111 19.55 -2.41 -13.38
C ASP A 111 19.55 -1.14 -12.53
N VAL A 112 18.75 -1.12 -11.46
CA VAL A 112 18.67 0.03 -10.56
C VAL A 112 19.96 0.15 -9.76
N THR A 113 20.63 1.30 -9.92
CA THR A 113 21.75 1.70 -9.06
C THR A 113 21.24 2.62 -7.96
N VAL A 114 21.68 2.39 -6.73
CA VAL A 114 21.26 3.16 -5.54
C VAL A 114 22.49 3.74 -4.87
N GLN A 115 22.47 5.04 -4.57
CA GLN A 115 23.50 5.71 -3.76
C GLN A 115 22.80 6.41 -2.60
N GLN A 116 23.27 6.10 -1.39
CA GLN A 116 22.87 6.80 -0.18
C GLN A 116 23.69 8.08 -0.05
N TYR A 117 23.05 9.16 0.39
CA TYR A 117 23.65 10.45 0.70
C TYR A 117 23.21 10.88 2.10
N GLN A 118 23.90 11.87 2.69
CA GLN A 118 23.54 12.38 4.01
C GLN A 118 22.10 12.93 4.06
N GLY A 119 21.64 13.56 2.97
CA GLY A 119 20.29 14.12 2.87
C GLY A 119 19.20 13.17 2.36
N GLY A 120 19.54 12.00 1.84
CA GLY A 120 18.56 11.09 1.26
C GLY A 120 19.16 10.02 0.35
N VAL A 121 18.39 9.57 -0.63
CA VAL A 121 18.79 8.52 -1.58
C VAL A 121 18.62 9.04 -2.99
N VAL A 122 19.58 8.74 -3.87
CA VAL A 122 19.37 8.86 -5.31
C VAL A 122 19.37 7.46 -5.90
N MET A 123 18.35 7.16 -6.69
CA MET A 123 18.26 5.95 -7.50
C MET A 123 18.46 6.32 -8.96
N HIS A 124 19.19 5.51 -9.71
CA HIS A 124 19.33 5.66 -11.15
C HIS A 124 18.76 4.44 -11.86
N THR A 125 17.87 4.66 -12.82
CA THR A 125 17.36 3.63 -13.72
C THR A 125 17.79 3.94 -15.16
N ALA A 126 17.96 2.91 -15.99
CA ALA A 126 18.29 3.12 -17.40
C ALA A 126 17.18 3.86 -18.17
N ALA A 127 15.92 3.69 -17.75
CA ALA A 127 14.75 4.29 -18.40
C ALA A 127 14.50 5.75 -17.99
N HIS A 128 14.81 6.13 -16.75
CA HIS A 128 14.42 7.42 -16.18
C HIS A 128 15.58 8.27 -15.64
N GLY A 129 16.80 7.76 -15.67
CA GLY A 129 17.97 8.45 -15.12
C GLY A 129 17.94 8.51 -13.59
N ALA A 130 18.60 9.52 -13.03
CA ALA A 130 18.75 9.72 -11.58
C ALA A 130 17.53 10.43 -10.95
N VAL A 131 17.03 9.88 -9.85
CA VAL A 131 15.84 10.32 -9.12
C VAL A 131 16.14 10.40 -7.63
N ALA A 132 15.95 11.56 -7.02
CA ALA A 132 16.11 11.75 -5.59
C ALA A 132 14.86 11.36 -4.79
N MET A 133 15.07 10.88 -3.58
CA MET A 133 14.01 10.57 -2.63
C MET A 133 14.49 10.63 -1.18
N HIS A 134 13.55 10.84 -0.27
CA HIS A 134 13.81 10.72 1.16
C HIS A 134 14.16 9.26 1.52
N SER A 135 15.07 9.04 2.49
CA SER A 135 15.49 7.68 2.88
C SER A 135 14.34 6.80 3.38
N GLY A 136 13.33 7.41 4.02
CA GLY A 136 12.10 6.71 4.41
C GLY A 136 11.22 6.28 3.23
N ILE A 137 11.22 7.03 2.12
CA ILE A 137 10.54 6.61 0.87
C ILE A 137 11.29 5.45 0.23
N TYR A 138 12.62 5.52 0.18
CA TYR A 138 13.42 4.39 -0.29
C TYR A 138 13.19 3.13 0.56
N ALA A 139 13.18 3.26 1.90
CA ALA A 139 12.94 2.14 2.81
C ALA A 139 11.54 1.53 2.63
N HIS A 140 10.52 2.37 2.46
CA HIS A 140 9.16 1.94 2.11
C HIS A 140 9.15 1.15 0.81
N TRP A 141 9.67 1.74 -0.27
CA TRP A 141 9.65 1.13 -1.60
C TRP A 141 10.42 -0.20 -1.61
N TRP A 142 11.60 -0.24 -0.96
CA TRP A 142 12.34 -1.47 -0.77
C TRP A 142 11.50 -2.54 -0.07
N LYS A 143 10.94 -2.21 1.10
CA LYS A 143 10.24 -3.18 1.94
C LYS A 143 8.97 -3.69 1.27
N GLN A 144 8.24 -2.81 0.60
CA GLN A 144 7.05 -3.19 -0.15
C GLN A 144 7.38 -4.24 -1.23
N ARG A 145 8.53 -4.12 -1.87
CA ARG A 145 9.02 -5.07 -2.87
C ARG A 145 9.36 -6.46 -2.35
N GLU A 146 9.44 -6.64 -1.04
CA GLU A 146 9.55 -7.97 -0.42
C GLU A 146 8.23 -8.75 -0.43
N TYR A 147 7.11 -8.10 -0.76
CA TYR A 147 5.78 -8.68 -0.83
C TYR A 147 5.31 -8.80 -2.28
N SER A 148 5.21 -10.02 -2.80
CA SER A 148 4.86 -10.26 -4.22
C SER A 148 3.57 -9.57 -4.68
N ASP A 149 2.57 -9.48 -3.79
CA ASP A 149 1.26 -8.90 -4.14
C ASP A 149 1.32 -7.35 -4.22
N PHE A 150 2.41 -6.74 -3.73
CA PHE A 150 2.63 -5.30 -3.70
C PHE A 150 3.88 -4.85 -4.47
N ALA A 151 4.78 -5.74 -4.85
CA ALA A 151 6.11 -5.37 -5.38
C ALA A 151 6.12 -4.49 -6.64
N SER A 152 4.96 -4.33 -7.30
CA SER A 152 4.80 -3.47 -8.47
C SER A 152 3.82 -2.31 -8.23
N LEU A 153 3.44 -2.01 -6.98
CA LEU A 153 2.36 -1.07 -6.68
C LEU A 153 2.71 0.35 -7.15
N GLU A 154 3.88 0.88 -6.79
CA GLU A 154 4.34 2.18 -7.30
C GLU A 154 5.08 2.08 -8.64
N GLY A 155 5.74 0.95 -8.91
CA GLY A 155 6.63 0.79 -10.07
C GLY A 155 8.01 1.40 -9.84
N LEU A 156 8.75 1.70 -10.91
CA LEU A 156 10.07 2.34 -10.82
C LEU A 156 9.98 3.85 -10.54
N PRO A 157 11.00 4.46 -9.92
CA PRO A 157 11.07 5.91 -9.78
C PRO A 157 11.31 6.57 -11.15
N THR A 158 10.53 7.60 -11.46
CA THR A 158 10.51 8.31 -12.75
C THR A 158 10.93 9.77 -12.65
N GLY A 159 10.84 10.38 -11.47
CA GLY A 159 11.18 11.77 -11.26
C GLY A 159 11.08 12.21 -9.80
N TRP A 160 11.45 13.44 -9.53
CA TRP A 160 11.34 14.03 -8.20
C TRP A 160 11.17 15.54 -8.29
N ARG A 161 10.65 16.13 -7.23
CA ARG A 161 10.56 17.58 -7.03
C ARG A 161 10.70 17.90 -5.54
N SER A 162 11.11 19.13 -5.25
CA SER A 162 11.15 19.65 -3.88
C SER A 162 10.18 20.80 -3.74
N GLU A 163 9.38 20.78 -2.68
CA GLU A 163 8.43 21.83 -2.35
C GLU A 163 8.45 22.06 -0.84
N ASN A 164 8.75 23.29 -0.40
CA ASN A 164 8.85 23.66 1.01
C ASN A 164 9.77 22.75 1.85
N GLY A 165 10.84 22.24 1.23
CA GLY A 165 11.79 21.33 1.90
C GLY A 165 11.32 19.87 1.98
N ILE A 166 10.16 19.54 1.42
CA ILE A 166 9.68 18.17 1.28
C ILE A 166 10.06 17.67 -0.10
N ILE A 167 10.67 16.49 -0.16
CA ILE A 167 10.97 15.79 -1.40
C ILE A 167 9.79 14.89 -1.74
N TYR A 168 9.25 15.13 -2.94
CA TYR A 168 8.24 14.30 -3.57
C TYR A 168 8.93 13.48 -4.65
N THR A 169 8.73 12.16 -4.60
CA THR A 169 9.30 11.21 -5.54
C THR A 169 8.17 10.64 -6.38
N THR A 170 8.24 10.88 -7.68
CA THR A 170 7.32 10.33 -8.65
C THR A 170 7.81 8.94 -9.06
N PHE A 171 6.91 7.97 -8.98
CA PHE A 171 7.04 6.62 -9.51
C PHE A 171 6.08 6.47 -10.70
N GLU A 172 6.16 5.35 -11.42
CA GLU A 172 5.32 5.08 -12.59
C GLU A 172 3.81 5.15 -12.28
N LYS A 173 3.39 4.79 -11.06
CA LYS A 173 1.98 4.63 -10.69
C LYS A 173 1.55 5.49 -9.49
N ALA A 174 2.48 6.20 -8.85
CA ALA A 174 2.21 7.01 -7.67
C ALA A 174 3.24 8.13 -7.51
N GLU A 175 2.91 9.17 -6.76
CA GLU A 175 3.89 10.12 -6.22
C GLU A 175 3.84 10.03 -4.70
N LEU A 176 5.00 9.85 -4.08
CA LEU A 176 5.14 9.66 -2.63
C LEU A 176 5.95 10.77 -2.00
N TYR A 177 5.68 11.06 -0.73
CA TYR A 177 6.49 11.94 0.10
C TYR A 177 6.59 11.40 1.53
N TRP A 178 7.64 11.80 2.23
CA TRP A 178 7.79 11.46 3.64
C TRP A 178 7.06 12.48 4.50
N ASP A 179 6.05 12.02 5.24
CA ASP A 179 5.40 12.83 6.26
C ASP A 179 6.28 12.82 7.51
N THR A 180 6.99 13.92 7.74
CA THR A 180 7.90 14.09 8.87
C THR A 180 7.19 14.17 10.20
N ALA A 181 5.94 14.65 10.24
CA ALA A 181 5.16 14.75 11.47
C ALA A 181 4.71 13.37 11.96
N MET A 182 4.36 12.48 11.02
CA MET A 182 3.89 11.14 11.33
C MET A 182 4.99 10.06 11.20
N ASN A 183 6.14 10.41 10.63
CA ASN A 183 7.28 9.53 10.37
C ASN A 183 6.88 8.30 9.53
N VAL A 184 6.14 8.54 8.43
CA VAL A 184 5.61 7.51 7.51
C VAL A 184 5.66 7.98 6.06
N PRO A 185 5.69 7.06 5.08
CA PRO A 185 5.48 7.40 3.67
C PRO A 185 4.00 7.71 3.43
N ARG A 186 3.73 8.65 2.53
CA ARG A 186 2.37 9.02 2.11
C ARG A 186 2.32 9.12 0.60
N SER A 187 1.19 8.69 0.02
CA SER A 187 0.86 9.02 -1.36
C SER A 187 0.30 10.45 -1.43
N THR A 188 0.57 11.16 -2.53
CA THR A 188 -0.01 12.49 -2.80
C THR A 188 -1.48 12.44 -3.19
N THR A 189 -2.03 11.24 -3.46
CA THR A 189 -3.48 11.04 -3.52
C THR A 189 -4.10 11.59 -2.25
N THR A 190 -5.06 12.51 -2.41
CA THR A 190 -5.72 13.20 -1.30
C THR A 190 -7.17 12.73 -1.22
N LEU A 191 -7.52 12.12 -0.09
CA LEU A 191 -8.89 11.67 0.18
C LEU A 191 -9.72 12.80 0.80
N GLY A 192 -10.97 12.90 0.38
CA GLY A 192 -11.95 13.85 0.89
C GLY A 192 -13.10 13.18 1.65
N ALA A 193 -14.07 13.99 2.07
CA ALA A 193 -15.19 13.54 2.91
C ALA A 193 -16.11 12.48 2.26
N GLN A 194 -16.04 12.29 0.93
CA GLN A 194 -16.78 11.26 0.18
C GLN A 194 -15.95 9.99 -0.04
N ASP A 195 -14.70 9.95 0.43
CA ASP A 195 -13.83 8.79 0.30
C ASP A 195 -13.85 7.94 1.57
N ALA A 196 -13.74 6.63 1.38
CA ALA A 196 -13.48 5.66 2.42
C ALA A 196 -12.06 5.10 2.26
N LEU A 197 -11.22 5.25 3.27
CA LEU A 197 -9.99 4.45 3.37
C LEU A 197 -10.36 3.09 3.97
N VAL A 198 -10.00 2.00 3.30
CA VAL A 198 -10.44 0.66 3.68
C VAL A 198 -9.25 -0.25 3.88
N ILE A 199 -9.15 -0.89 5.03
CA ILE A 199 -8.16 -1.94 5.32
C ILE A 199 -8.91 -3.24 5.63
N GLY A 200 -8.56 -4.33 4.96
CA GLY A 200 -9.28 -5.59 5.19
C GLY A 200 -8.72 -6.86 4.55
N ASP A 201 -9.45 -7.96 4.72
CA ASP A 201 -9.00 -9.30 4.33
C ASP A 201 -9.62 -9.79 2.99
N SER A 202 -9.87 -11.10 2.84
CA SER A 202 -10.60 -11.69 1.70
C SER A 202 -12.04 -11.23 1.57
N GLN A 203 -12.66 -10.72 2.63
CA GLN A 203 -14.03 -10.21 2.63
C GLN A 203 -14.14 -8.80 2.06
N VAL A 204 -13.00 -8.13 1.82
CA VAL A 204 -12.95 -6.75 1.35
C VAL A 204 -12.43 -6.69 -0.09
N LEU A 205 -13.36 -6.42 -1.01
CA LEU A 205 -13.13 -6.17 -2.44
C LEU A 205 -14.11 -5.11 -2.94
N PRO A 206 -13.83 -4.39 -4.05
CA PRO A 206 -14.78 -3.41 -4.60
C PRO A 206 -16.17 -4.00 -4.90
N THR A 207 -16.22 -5.28 -5.26
CA THR A 207 -17.44 -6.04 -5.57
C THR A 207 -17.97 -6.88 -4.40
N SER A 208 -17.28 -6.89 -3.26
CA SER A 208 -17.76 -7.58 -2.05
C SER A 208 -18.92 -6.82 -1.41
N TRP A 209 -19.62 -7.47 -0.47
CA TRP A 209 -20.63 -6.81 0.36
C TRP A 209 -20.11 -5.55 1.08
N VAL A 210 -18.83 -5.50 1.46
CA VAL A 210 -18.19 -4.28 2.02
C VAL A 210 -18.03 -3.20 0.96
N GLY A 211 -17.46 -3.53 -0.21
CA GLY A 211 -17.22 -2.55 -1.27
C GLY A 211 -18.51 -1.99 -1.86
N LEU A 212 -19.46 -2.87 -2.17
CA LEU A 212 -20.80 -2.51 -2.63
C LEU A 212 -21.54 -1.71 -1.56
N GLY A 213 -21.47 -2.12 -0.30
CA GLY A 213 -22.14 -1.43 0.80
C GLY A 213 -21.55 -0.04 1.09
N LEU A 214 -20.24 0.16 0.97
CA LEU A 214 -19.60 1.49 1.03
C LEU A 214 -20.06 2.38 -0.12
N SER A 215 -20.08 1.84 -1.34
CA SER A 215 -20.58 2.54 -2.54
C SER A 215 -22.04 2.96 -2.36
N GLU A 216 -22.90 2.05 -1.92
CA GLU A 216 -24.29 2.35 -1.58
C GLU A 216 -24.38 3.42 -0.49
N ALA A 217 -23.54 3.38 0.54
CA ALA A 217 -23.47 4.38 1.58
C ALA A 217 -22.99 5.77 1.10
N GLY A 218 -22.53 5.89 -0.15
CA GLY A 218 -22.10 7.13 -0.78
C GLY A 218 -20.59 7.34 -0.78
N PHE A 219 -19.80 6.32 -0.45
CA PHE A 219 -18.34 6.44 -0.37
C PHE A 219 -17.63 5.82 -1.57
N THR A 220 -16.57 6.49 -2.04
CA THR A 220 -15.58 5.90 -2.94
C THR A 220 -14.50 5.19 -2.12
N SER A 221 -14.36 3.88 -2.28
CA SER A 221 -13.44 3.07 -1.47
C SER A 221 -12.02 3.03 -2.03
N HIS A 222 -11.02 3.28 -1.19
CA HIS A 222 -9.60 3.12 -1.46
C HIS A 222 -9.05 1.99 -0.58
N MET A 223 -8.79 0.83 -1.17
CA MET A 223 -8.61 -0.43 -0.43
C MET A 223 -7.14 -0.84 -0.32
N PHE A 224 -6.72 -1.17 0.90
CA PHE A 224 -5.44 -1.78 1.26
C PHE A 224 -5.72 -3.15 1.89
N ARG A 225 -5.73 -4.20 1.08
CA ARG A 225 -6.30 -5.49 1.49
C ARG A 225 -5.59 -6.71 0.92
N CYS A 226 -5.71 -7.85 1.60
CA CYS A 226 -5.23 -9.15 1.14
C CYS A 226 -6.00 -10.32 1.69
N GLY A 227 -6.05 -11.44 0.95
CA GLY A 227 -6.71 -12.64 1.43
C GLY A 227 -5.88 -13.28 2.53
N GLY A 228 -6.52 -13.73 3.61
CA GLY A 228 -5.86 -14.49 4.68
C GLY A 228 -4.92 -13.67 5.58
N VAL A 229 -5.06 -12.35 5.62
CA VAL A 229 -4.31 -11.47 6.54
C VAL A 229 -5.24 -10.84 7.58
N GLY A 230 -4.66 -10.21 8.59
CA GLY A 230 -5.36 -9.50 9.65
C GLY A 230 -4.43 -8.47 10.30
N PHE A 231 -4.73 -8.06 11.53
CA PHE A 231 -3.85 -7.20 12.31
C PHE A 231 -2.53 -7.90 12.66
N VAL A 232 -2.57 -9.21 12.85
CA VAL A 232 -1.42 -10.06 13.16
C VAL A 232 -1.10 -10.98 11.99
N ALA A 233 -2.11 -11.69 11.49
CA ALA A 233 -1.96 -12.65 10.40
C ALA A 233 -1.40 -11.96 9.16
N SER A 234 -0.38 -12.59 8.57
CA SER A 234 0.27 -12.13 7.35
C SER A 234 0.49 -13.31 6.41
N ARG A 235 0.84 -13.01 5.16
CA ARG A 235 1.34 -14.01 4.21
C ARG A 235 2.79 -13.66 3.90
N PRO A 236 3.78 -14.16 4.66
CA PRO A 236 5.18 -13.80 4.51
C PRO A 236 5.66 -13.89 3.05
N GLY A 237 6.29 -12.82 2.57
CA GLY A 237 6.77 -12.71 1.17
C GLY A 237 5.69 -12.44 0.13
N ALA A 238 4.39 -12.47 0.49
CA ALA A 238 3.28 -12.22 -0.43
C ALA A 238 2.47 -11.00 -0.04
N CYS A 239 2.02 -10.92 1.22
CA CYS A 239 1.27 -9.78 1.72
C CYS A 239 1.54 -9.49 3.22
N PRO A 240 1.70 -8.20 3.60
CA PRO A 240 1.84 -7.80 5.00
C PRO A 240 0.55 -8.01 5.82
N SER A 241 0.68 -8.10 7.14
CA SER A 241 -0.44 -7.84 8.06
C SER A 241 -0.83 -6.36 8.04
N TYR A 242 -2.00 -6.00 8.59
CA TYR A 242 -2.40 -4.59 8.72
C TYR A 242 -1.41 -3.81 9.59
N TYR A 243 -0.86 -4.46 10.63
CA TYR A 243 0.17 -3.84 11.46
C TYR A 243 1.43 -3.54 10.64
N GLN A 244 1.92 -4.48 9.83
CA GLN A 244 3.07 -4.25 8.96
C GLN A 244 2.77 -3.19 7.90
N GLY A 245 1.57 -3.21 7.32
CA GLY A 245 1.04 -2.22 6.39
C GLY A 245 1.13 -0.80 6.95
N VAL A 246 0.52 -0.58 8.12
CA VAL A 246 0.33 0.75 8.71
C VAL A 246 1.53 1.18 9.57
N MET A 247 1.96 0.34 10.52
CA MET A 247 2.95 0.72 11.53
C MET A 247 4.37 0.63 11.01
N GLU A 248 4.62 -0.31 10.09
CA GLU A 248 5.95 -0.54 9.55
C GLU A 248 6.09 -0.06 8.11
N SER A 249 5.17 0.82 7.68
CA SER A 249 5.24 1.56 6.44
C SER A 249 5.37 0.69 5.19
N VAL A 250 4.73 -0.48 5.15
CA VAL A 250 4.64 -1.28 3.91
C VAL A 250 3.62 -0.65 2.95
N TRP A 251 2.63 0.08 3.47
CA TRP A 251 1.66 0.83 2.66
C TRP A 251 1.93 2.33 2.76
N ALA A 252 2.03 3.00 1.61
CA ALA A 252 2.00 4.47 1.54
C ALA A 252 0.54 4.93 1.48
N LEU A 253 -0.09 5.04 2.66
CA LEU A 253 -1.49 5.44 2.74
C LEU A 253 -1.70 6.87 2.19
N PRO A 254 -2.85 7.17 1.53
CA PRO A 254 -3.12 8.48 0.92
C PRO A 254 -3.24 9.61 1.95
N GLY A 255 -2.86 10.83 1.57
CA GLY A 255 -3.13 12.04 2.36
C GLY A 255 -4.61 12.42 2.47
N GLY A 256 -4.88 13.56 3.08
CA GLY A 256 -6.22 14.15 3.17
C GLY A 256 -7.03 13.72 4.40
N ALA A 257 -8.35 13.85 4.30
CA ALA A 257 -9.31 13.62 5.37
C ALA A 257 -10.48 12.79 4.81
N PRO A 258 -10.33 11.46 4.67
CA PRO A 258 -11.43 10.60 4.24
C PRO A 258 -12.61 10.75 5.19
N GLY A 259 -13.84 10.64 4.67
CA GLY A 259 -15.05 10.72 5.49
C GLY A 259 -15.11 9.57 6.49
N VAL A 260 -14.66 8.39 6.08
CA VAL A 260 -14.60 7.19 6.91
C VAL A 260 -13.32 6.40 6.67
N ILE A 261 -12.82 5.78 7.72
CA ILE A 261 -11.84 4.69 7.66
C ILE A 261 -12.54 3.42 8.11
N TYR A 262 -12.69 2.45 7.21
CA TYR A 262 -13.22 1.14 7.55
C TYR A 262 -12.08 0.16 7.77
N LEU A 263 -12.06 -0.45 8.96
CA LEU A 263 -11.11 -1.49 9.33
C LEU A 263 -11.86 -2.78 9.57
N ASP A 264 -11.65 -3.78 8.74
CA ASP A 264 -12.15 -5.13 9.02
C ASP A 264 -11.34 -5.75 10.17
N ALA A 265 -12.01 -6.28 11.20
CA ALA A 265 -11.38 -6.89 12.36
C ALA A 265 -10.56 -8.15 12.01
N SER A 266 -10.85 -8.76 10.85
CA SER A 266 -10.26 -10.00 10.33
C SER A 266 -10.51 -11.23 11.20
N GLY A 267 -11.08 -12.27 10.57
CA GLY A 267 -11.22 -13.56 11.24
C GLY A 267 -9.94 -14.41 11.24
N ASN A 268 -8.90 -13.99 10.52
CA ASN A 268 -7.67 -14.78 10.35
C ASN A 268 -6.79 -14.71 11.61
N ASP A 269 -6.90 -13.62 12.37
CA ASP A 269 -6.11 -13.39 13.58
C ASP A 269 -6.41 -14.41 14.70
N MET A 270 -7.60 -15.03 14.70
CA MET A 270 -7.97 -16.08 15.67
C MET A 270 -7.20 -17.41 15.52
N TYR A 271 -6.35 -17.51 14.50
CA TYR A 271 -5.59 -18.71 14.17
C TYR A 271 -4.07 -18.48 14.20
N VAL A 272 -3.61 -17.33 14.68
CA VAL A 272 -2.17 -17.01 14.78
C VAL A 272 -1.49 -17.72 15.95
N ASP A 273 -2.27 -18.17 16.93
CA ASP A 273 -1.83 -19.00 18.06
C ASP A 273 -2.87 -20.11 18.30
N GLU A 274 -2.41 -21.25 18.83
CA GLU A 274 -3.28 -22.36 19.24
C GLU A 274 -4.08 -21.99 20.51
N ASP A 275 -3.51 -21.15 21.37
CA ASP A 275 -4.13 -20.60 22.56
C ASP A 275 -4.97 -19.36 22.21
N GLU A 276 -6.29 -19.53 22.26
CA GLU A 276 -7.25 -18.49 21.89
C GLU A 276 -7.10 -17.21 22.72
N ALA A 277 -6.70 -17.32 23.99
CA ALA A 277 -6.49 -16.16 24.84
C ALA A 277 -5.27 -15.34 24.36
N LYS A 278 -4.18 -16.02 23.96
CA LYS A 278 -2.99 -15.34 23.42
C LYS A 278 -3.24 -14.74 22.05
N ALA A 279 -3.93 -15.47 21.17
CA ALA A 279 -4.33 -14.94 19.87
C ALA A 279 -5.16 -13.66 20.05
N THR A 280 -6.11 -13.68 20.98
CA THR A 280 -6.95 -12.52 21.31
C THR A 280 -6.12 -11.34 21.84
N GLU A 281 -5.28 -11.57 22.84
CA GLU A 281 -4.42 -10.51 23.43
C GLU A 281 -3.51 -9.87 22.38
N GLN A 282 -2.84 -10.69 21.56
CA GLN A 282 -1.97 -10.22 20.49
C GLN A 282 -2.75 -9.39 19.47
N THR A 283 -3.94 -9.85 19.08
CA THR A 283 -4.80 -9.16 18.13
C THR A 283 -5.26 -7.81 18.66
N GLN A 284 -5.71 -7.75 19.92
CA GLN A 284 -6.17 -6.50 20.54
C GLN A 284 -5.05 -5.46 20.66
N ASP A 285 -3.83 -5.87 21.03
CA ASP A 285 -2.67 -4.95 21.05
C ASP A 285 -2.39 -4.38 19.65
N ARG A 286 -2.40 -5.23 18.60
CA ARG A 286 -2.15 -4.78 17.23
C ARG A 286 -3.28 -3.91 16.69
N GLN A 287 -4.54 -4.26 16.96
CA GLN A 287 -5.71 -3.42 16.65
C GLN A 287 -5.59 -2.03 17.27
N THR A 288 -5.29 -1.98 18.57
CA THR A 288 -5.14 -0.72 19.31
C THR A 288 -4.07 0.18 18.69
N ARG A 289 -2.88 -0.37 18.39
CA ARG A 289 -1.77 0.41 17.81
C ARG A 289 -2.08 0.92 16.42
N VAL A 290 -2.67 0.08 15.57
CA VAL A 290 -3.06 0.47 14.20
C VAL A 290 -4.12 1.56 14.24
N ILE A 291 -5.16 1.41 15.08
CA ILE A 291 -6.21 2.42 15.24
C ILE A 291 -5.63 3.75 15.72
N GLN A 292 -4.77 3.73 16.74
CA GLN A 292 -4.13 4.94 17.25
C GLN A 292 -3.25 5.62 16.20
N GLN A 293 -2.53 4.84 15.39
CA GLN A 293 -1.75 5.42 14.28
C GLN A 293 -2.65 6.07 13.24
N LEU A 294 -3.76 5.43 12.86
CA LEU A 294 -4.71 5.98 11.92
C LEU A 294 -5.42 7.24 12.46
N GLN A 295 -5.75 7.28 13.75
CA GLN A 295 -6.27 8.49 14.40
C GLN A 295 -5.27 9.65 14.35
N ARG A 296 -3.96 9.38 14.49
CA ARG A 296 -2.92 10.40 14.33
C ARG A 296 -2.79 10.87 12.89
N MET A 297 -2.83 9.95 11.93
CA MET A 297 -2.70 10.24 10.49
C MET A 297 -3.93 10.94 9.92
N TYR A 298 -5.12 10.70 10.49
CA TYR A 298 -6.40 11.19 10.00
C TYR A 298 -7.30 11.70 11.15
N PRO A 299 -6.92 12.79 11.83
CA PRO A 299 -7.54 13.22 13.08
C PRO A 299 -9.00 13.68 12.93
N SER A 300 -9.45 14.02 11.72
CA SER A 300 -10.83 14.43 11.43
C SER A 300 -11.72 13.31 10.89
N SER A 301 -11.15 12.14 10.57
CA SER A 301 -11.88 11.04 9.96
C SER A 301 -12.59 10.19 11.03
N LYS A 302 -13.77 9.67 10.70
CA LYS A 302 -14.44 8.68 11.54
C LYS A 302 -13.86 7.31 11.24
N ILE A 303 -13.51 6.55 12.28
CA ILE A 303 -13.03 5.17 12.12
C ILE A 303 -14.16 4.23 12.53
N VAL A 304 -14.46 3.25 11.68
CA VAL A 304 -15.38 2.14 11.96
C VAL A 304 -14.56 0.86 11.95
N LEU A 305 -14.46 0.21 13.12
CA LEU A 305 -13.96 -1.15 13.24
C LEU A 305 -15.13 -2.10 12.94
N GLY A 306 -15.09 -2.71 11.77
CA GLY A 306 -16.01 -3.74 11.31
C GLY A 306 -15.70 -5.07 11.99
N GLY A 307 -16.71 -5.70 12.56
CA GLY A 307 -16.58 -7.01 13.17
C GLY A 307 -16.22 -8.11 12.17
N VAL A 308 -15.85 -9.26 12.72
CA VAL A 308 -15.63 -10.51 12.03
C VAL A 308 -16.97 -11.15 11.68
N VAL A 309 -17.36 -11.10 10.41
CA VAL A 309 -18.63 -11.65 9.92
C VAL A 309 -18.78 -13.15 10.28
N SER A 310 -19.90 -13.59 10.85
CA SER A 310 -20.06 -14.98 11.31
C SER A 310 -21.46 -15.54 11.09
N MET A 311 -21.58 -16.87 11.19
CA MET A 311 -22.87 -17.53 11.44
C MET A 311 -23.11 -17.59 12.96
N SER A 312 -24.37 -17.79 13.35
CA SER A 312 -24.70 -18.19 14.71
C SER A 312 -24.11 -19.55 15.04
N GLU A 313 -23.61 -19.71 16.27
CA GLU A 313 -23.01 -20.98 16.72
C GLU A 313 -23.96 -22.16 16.57
N SER A 314 -25.26 -21.96 16.79
CA SER A 314 -26.29 -23.00 16.66
C SER A 314 -26.60 -23.41 15.22
N ALA A 315 -26.33 -22.53 14.24
CA ALA A 315 -26.57 -22.79 12.82
C ALA A 315 -25.30 -23.16 12.05
N ALA A 316 -24.13 -22.93 12.63
CA ALA A 316 -22.85 -23.13 11.96
C ALA A 316 -22.55 -24.63 11.75
N PRO A 317 -22.07 -25.03 10.56
CA PRO A 317 -21.55 -26.38 10.33
C PRO A 317 -20.36 -26.74 11.25
N ASP A 318 -19.59 -25.72 11.65
CA ASP A 318 -18.53 -25.81 12.64
C ASP A 318 -18.79 -24.78 13.76
N PRO A 319 -19.45 -25.20 14.87
CA PRO A 319 -19.75 -24.34 15.99
C PRO A 319 -18.51 -23.73 16.65
N GLN A 320 -17.38 -24.45 16.68
CA GLN A 320 -16.15 -23.93 17.28
C GLN A 320 -15.57 -22.79 16.43
N LYS A 321 -15.65 -22.90 15.11
CA LYS A 321 -15.25 -21.82 14.20
C LYS A 321 -16.15 -20.59 14.36
N ALA A 322 -17.46 -20.78 14.48
CA ALA A 322 -18.38 -19.67 14.76
C ALA A 322 -18.06 -19.01 16.10
N HIS A 323 -17.84 -19.81 17.15
CA HIS A 323 -17.45 -19.35 18.48
C HIS A 323 -16.21 -18.45 18.44
N LYS A 324 -15.12 -18.90 17.80
CA LYS A 324 -13.90 -18.09 17.67
C LYS A 324 -14.15 -16.73 17.02
N ARG A 325 -15.03 -16.67 16.01
CA ARG A 325 -15.37 -15.40 15.32
C ARG A 325 -16.23 -14.49 16.20
N HIS A 326 -17.11 -15.06 17.01
CA HIS A 326 -17.85 -14.31 18.04
C HIS A 326 -16.90 -13.76 19.12
N THR A 327 -15.96 -14.57 19.61
CA THR A 327 -14.90 -14.11 20.53
C THR A 327 -14.11 -12.95 19.93
N ALA A 328 -13.75 -13.04 18.64
CA ALA A 328 -13.07 -11.97 17.93
C ALA A 328 -13.88 -10.67 17.88
N ASN A 329 -15.20 -10.77 17.67
CA ASN A 329 -16.10 -9.61 17.69
C ASN A 329 -16.16 -8.94 19.06
N GLU A 330 -16.32 -9.70 20.13
CA GLU A 330 -16.32 -9.14 21.48
C GLU A 330 -14.95 -8.51 21.82
N ALA A 331 -13.85 -9.12 21.39
CA ALA A 331 -12.52 -8.54 21.55
C ALA A 331 -12.35 -7.22 20.77
N ALA A 332 -12.81 -7.17 19.52
CA ALA A 332 -12.77 -5.97 18.68
C ALA A 332 -13.66 -4.86 19.25
N LYS A 333 -14.84 -5.20 19.79
CA LYS A 333 -15.74 -4.26 20.47
C LYS A 333 -15.08 -3.61 21.69
N VAL A 334 -14.35 -4.38 22.50
CA VAL A 334 -13.56 -3.85 23.62
C VAL A 334 -12.50 -2.86 23.12
N VAL A 335 -11.78 -3.19 22.05
CA VAL A 335 -10.78 -2.27 21.47
C VAL A 335 -11.43 -1.00 20.93
N ALA A 336 -12.57 -1.11 20.26
CA ALA A 336 -13.31 0.04 19.76
C ALA A 336 -13.72 0.99 20.89
N GLN A 337 -14.21 0.43 22.01
CA GLN A 337 -14.52 1.20 23.21
C GLN A 337 -13.28 1.86 23.82
N GLN A 338 -12.15 1.15 23.91
CA GLN A 338 -10.90 1.67 24.47
C GLN A 338 -10.29 2.80 23.62
N THR A 339 -10.42 2.71 22.30
CA THR A 339 -9.84 3.68 21.35
C THR A 339 -10.83 4.78 20.95
N GLY A 340 -12.10 4.66 21.34
CA GLY A 340 -13.15 5.64 21.04
C GLY A 340 -13.61 5.63 19.58
N VAL A 341 -13.37 4.54 18.84
CA VAL A 341 -13.85 4.38 17.46
C VAL A 341 -15.21 3.69 17.43
N LEU A 342 -15.89 3.79 16.29
CA LEU A 342 -17.20 3.15 16.09
C LEU A 342 -17.00 1.65 15.88
N PHE A 343 -17.90 0.84 16.42
CA PHE A 343 -17.91 -0.61 16.21
C PHE A 343 -19.14 -1.05 15.43
N MET A 344 -18.93 -1.79 14.35
CA MET A 344 -19.98 -2.48 13.63
C MET A 344 -19.94 -3.96 13.98
N ASP A 345 -20.87 -4.41 14.82
CA ASP A 345 -21.02 -5.83 15.11
C ASP A 345 -21.61 -6.56 13.89
N THR A 346 -20.83 -7.50 13.34
CA THR A 346 -21.23 -8.34 12.20
C THR A 346 -21.43 -9.81 12.60
N SER A 347 -21.50 -10.09 13.91
CA SER A 347 -21.85 -11.40 14.43
C SER A 347 -23.20 -11.84 13.87
N ASP A 348 -23.30 -13.11 13.47
CA ASP A 348 -24.51 -13.75 12.95
C ASP A 348 -25.04 -13.24 11.62
N TRP A 349 -24.39 -12.25 10.99
CA TRP A 349 -24.86 -11.69 9.72
C TRP A 349 -25.00 -12.74 8.61
N LEU A 350 -24.17 -13.78 8.61
CA LEU A 350 -24.32 -14.88 7.64
C LEU A 350 -25.62 -15.66 7.88
N THR A 351 -26.03 -15.85 9.13
CA THR A 351 -27.31 -16.50 9.46
C THR A 351 -28.50 -15.57 9.21
N LEU A 352 -28.34 -14.27 9.47
CA LEU A 352 -29.42 -13.29 9.37
C LEU A 352 -29.78 -12.95 7.92
N TYR A 353 -28.79 -12.86 7.03
CA TYR A 353 -28.98 -12.28 5.69
C TYR A 353 -28.83 -13.26 4.53
N LEU A 354 -28.29 -14.45 4.77
CA LEU A 354 -27.95 -15.39 3.72
C LEU A 354 -28.66 -16.74 3.88
N ALA A 355 -28.94 -17.37 2.75
CA ALA A 355 -29.34 -18.77 2.69
C ALA A 355 -28.11 -19.66 2.42
N GLU A 356 -28.20 -20.97 2.72
CA GLU A 356 -27.11 -21.94 2.50
C GLU A 356 -26.54 -21.88 1.07
N GLY A 357 -27.41 -21.71 0.07
CA GLY A 357 -27.02 -21.61 -1.34
C GLY A 357 -26.29 -20.32 -1.74
N ASP A 358 -26.24 -19.31 -0.87
CA ASP A 358 -25.60 -18.03 -1.14
C ASP A 358 -24.11 -18.03 -0.82
N MET A 359 -23.65 -19.07 -0.11
CA MET A 359 -22.30 -19.20 0.38
C MET A 359 -21.42 -19.97 -0.62
N ALA A 360 -20.22 -19.45 -0.91
CA ALA A 360 -19.21 -20.16 -1.69
C ALA A 360 -18.54 -21.25 -0.85
N ASP A 361 -18.34 -20.96 0.43
CA ASP A 361 -17.90 -21.90 1.47
C ASP A 361 -18.51 -21.50 2.82
N GLY A 362 -18.16 -22.18 3.92
CA GLY A 362 -18.71 -21.83 5.25
C GLY A 362 -18.30 -20.45 5.82
N LEU A 363 -17.71 -19.56 5.02
CA LEU A 363 -17.20 -18.24 5.41
C LEU A 363 -17.43 -17.16 4.34
N HIS A 364 -17.22 -17.47 3.05
CA HIS A 364 -17.27 -16.51 1.95
C HIS A 364 -18.59 -16.61 1.19
N LEU A 365 -19.12 -15.45 0.79
CA LEU A 365 -20.26 -15.36 -0.12
C LEU A 365 -19.80 -15.66 -1.55
N LYS A 366 -20.73 -16.15 -2.38
CA LYS A 366 -20.52 -16.18 -3.83
C LYS A 366 -20.53 -14.77 -4.39
N ASP A 367 -19.89 -14.57 -5.53
CA ASP A 367 -19.84 -13.27 -6.20
C ASP A 367 -21.24 -12.74 -6.51
N GLU A 368 -22.14 -13.62 -6.98
CA GLU A 368 -23.51 -13.27 -7.31
C GLU A 368 -24.38 -12.93 -6.10
N THR A 369 -23.94 -13.18 -4.87
CA THR A 369 -24.74 -12.99 -3.65
C THR A 369 -24.19 -11.91 -2.71
N GLN A 370 -23.05 -11.29 -3.04
CA GLN A 370 -22.45 -10.19 -2.29
C GLN A 370 -23.44 -9.06 -2.00
N TYR A 371 -24.35 -8.75 -2.94
CA TYR A 371 -25.35 -7.70 -2.79
C TYR A 371 -26.30 -7.91 -1.60
N LYS A 372 -26.51 -9.15 -1.15
CA LYS A 372 -27.46 -9.46 -0.06
C LYS A 372 -27.03 -8.87 1.28
N MET A 373 -25.72 -8.75 1.50
CA MET A 373 -25.15 -8.12 2.69
C MET A 373 -24.73 -6.66 2.47
N ALA A 374 -24.64 -6.21 1.22
CA ALA A 374 -24.27 -4.83 0.89
C ALA A 374 -25.28 -3.80 1.47
N ALA A 375 -26.58 -4.03 1.27
CA ALA A 375 -27.60 -3.11 1.76
C ALA A 375 -27.68 -3.02 3.30
N PRO A 376 -27.67 -4.15 4.07
CA PRO A 376 -27.53 -4.11 5.52
C PRO A 376 -26.27 -3.38 5.99
N PHE A 377 -25.12 -3.63 5.34
CA PHE A 377 -23.88 -2.93 5.65
C PHE A 377 -23.99 -1.41 5.42
N ALA A 378 -24.53 -0.99 4.28
CA ALA A 378 -24.70 0.42 3.94
C ALA A 378 -25.61 1.12 4.96
N ALA A 379 -26.71 0.48 5.35
CA ALA A 379 -27.60 1.00 6.39
C ALA A 379 -26.86 1.18 7.72
N ARG A 380 -26.09 0.17 8.14
CA ARG A 380 -25.36 0.20 9.41
C ARG A 380 -24.20 1.21 9.42
N ILE A 381 -23.47 1.38 8.31
CA ILE A 381 -22.47 2.44 8.18
C ILE A 381 -23.12 3.82 8.35
N ARG A 382 -24.23 4.09 7.65
CA ARG A 382 -24.91 5.40 7.74
C ARG A 382 -25.41 5.68 9.16
N GLU A 383 -25.95 4.67 9.84
CA GLU A 383 -26.39 4.79 11.23
C GLU A 383 -25.23 5.16 12.17
N LEU A 384 -24.11 4.43 12.08
CA LEU A 384 -22.92 4.67 12.91
C LEU A 384 -22.29 6.04 12.65
N LEU A 385 -22.30 6.52 11.41
CA LEU A 385 -21.75 7.83 11.06
C LEU A 385 -22.68 9.00 11.41
N ALA A 386 -23.96 8.73 11.66
CA ALA A 386 -24.93 9.74 12.10
C ALA A 386 -24.93 9.97 13.63
N SER A 387 -24.32 9.07 14.40
CA SER A 387 -24.10 9.20 15.86
C SER A 387 -22.83 9.98 16.19
#